data_AF-A0AA46BQD1-F1
#
_entry.id   AF-A0AA46BQD1-F1
#
_cell.length_a   1.000
_cell.length_b   1.000
_cell.length_c   1.000
_cell.angle_alpha   90.00
_cell.angle_beta   90.00
_cell.angle_gamma   90.00
#
_symmetry.space_group_name_H-M   'P 1'
#
loop_
_entity.id
_entity.type
_entity.pdbx_description
1 polymer ?
#
loop_
_entity_poly.entity_id
_entity_poly.type
_entity_poly.pdbx_seq_one_letter_code
_entity_poly.pdbx_strand_id
1 'polypeptide(L)'
;MVLVVLVVLVVLVAAVVLVGVFLGVGGRSRGVGGGVRVERPVALGGGGRSSGGTAFFGYGVRAVGVASGGFVLGGPFAAVAVATTGLNSHEDRVVEVAVVRFGGPGGQVSAWSSVVDPGVEVGGSSLHGLGAREVAGAPGFVDVAGALVAMLGGAVVVAHNAEFVEEVLRAEFLRAGLLAPSVPAVSLGRLSQLMVDTPNHRLGTVAARLGTRHRPDGSAVAEAAAVCEVASVLLPGQMGRVVFPVPVLPEVSREAVAGVGRPRSALPPAPVVDGWLTQVLRSMSVGVVELHDARAAAYTDALVTLLSRGRVVADEVRLLNRSAVRSGFSAEAIRGTLERFLELVRQAAFANVEVLRSGHVRHLRALAVSVGVPTYFDDLIPPPAPVAPVPGSGSFARPVRKPLPALPVERGPRCGRCLQVGHWASACPRRGGVGRVDPVDPV
;
A
#
# COMPACT_ATOMS: atom_id res chain seq x y z
N MET A 1 -1.84 -8.11 -40.56
CA MET A 1 -0.91 -8.21 -39.40
C MET A 1 0.54 -7.82 -39.74
N VAL A 2 1.13 -8.25 -40.85
CA VAL A 2 2.55 -7.90 -41.18
C VAL A 2 2.80 -6.39 -41.42
N LEU A 3 1.81 -5.65 -41.92
CA LEU A 3 1.95 -4.20 -42.19
C LEU A 3 1.85 -3.32 -40.91
N VAL A 4 1.11 -3.76 -39.90
CA VAL A 4 0.91 -2.99 -38.65
C VAL A 4 2.14 -3.10 -37.75
N VAL A 5 2.81 -4.26 -37.75
CA VAL A 5 4.07 -4.47 -37.03
C VAL A 5 5.24 -3.69 -37.69
N LEU A 6 5.21 -3.52 -39.01
CA LEU A 6 6.25 -2.76 -39.75
C LEU A 6 6.17 -1.24 -39.48
N VAL A 7 4.97 -0.67 -39.28
CA VAL A 7 4.77 0.75 -38.93
C VAL A 7 5.14 1.03 -37.47
N VAL A 8 4.89 0.07 -36.57
CA VAL A 8 5.33 0.15 -35.17
C VAL A 8 6.87 0.13 -35.04
N LEU A 9 7.61 -0.49 -35.98
CA LEU A 9 9.07 -0.57 -35.93
C LEU A 9 9.79 0.67 -36.53
N VAL A 10 9.19 1.38 -37.49
CA VAL A 10 9.85 2.50 -38.18
C VAL A 10 9.68 3.84 -37.43
N VAL A 11 8.55 4.04 -36.76
CA VAL A 11 8.30 5.28 -35.98
C VAL A 11 9.05 5.27 -34.64
N LEU A 12 9.24 4.10 -34.03
CA LEU A 12 10.03 3.93 -32.80
C LEU A 12 11.55 4.15 -33.02
N VAL A 13 12.07 3.91 -34.23
CA VAL A 13 13.52 4.01 -34.51
C VAL A 13 13.96 5.40 -34.99
N ALA A 14 13.08 6.20 -35.62
CA ALA A 14 13.44 7.53 -36.12
C ALA A 14 13.42 8.64 -35.04
N ALA A 15 12.51 8.55 -34.06
CA ALA A 15 12.36 9.59 -33.02
C ALA A 15 13.42 9.49 -31.90
N VAL A 16 13.97 8.29 -31.67
CA VAL A 16 15.04 8.05 -30.69
C VAL A 16 16.40 8.59 -31.16
N VAL A 17 16.57 8.88 -32.46
CA VAL A 17 17.90 9.16 -33.05
C VAL A 17 18.19 10.64 -33.30
N LEU A 18 17.20 11.54 -33.46
CA LEU A 18 17.50 12.80 -34.17
C LEU A 18 17.65 14.11 -33.37
N VAL A 19 17.15 14.32 -32.14
CA VAL A 19 17.03 15.73 -31.68
C VAL A 19 17.51 16.06 -30.26
N GLY A 20 17.58 15.12 -29.31
CA GLY A 20 17.59 15.52 -27.90
C GLY A 20 18.88 16.09 -27.32
N VAL A 21 20.00 15.37 -27.39
CA VAL A 21 20.99 15.50 -26.30
C VAL A 21 22.44 15.66 -26.76
N PHE A 22 22.73 15.59 -28.05
CA PHE A 22 24.14 15.72 -28.51
C PHE A 22 24.66 17.17 -28.63
N LEU A 23 23.84 18.20 -28.37
CA LEU A 23 24.27 19.60 -28.50
C LEU A 23 23.86 20.45 -27.29
N GLY A 24 24.70 20.44 -26.25
CA GLY A 24 24.51 21.22 -25.03
C GLY A 24 25.82 21.51 -24.27
N VAL A 25 26.83 21.96 -25.02
CA VAL A 25 28.05 22.74 -24.66
C VAL A 25 28.44 22.83 -23.17
N GLY A 26 29.62 22.29 -22.86
CA GLY A 26 30.34 22.53 -21.62
C GLY A 26 30.90 23.95 -21.50
N GLY A 27 30.72 24.56 -20.34
CA GLY A 27 31.37 25.80 -19.92
C GLY A 27 31.77 25.73 -18.45
N ARG A 28 33.07 25.78 -18.16
CA ARG A 28 33.63 25.89 -16.81
C ARG A 28 33.57 27.35 -16.35
N SER A 29 33.05 27.62 -15.16
CA SER A 29 33.34 28.86 -14.42
C SER A 29 33.66 28.55 -12.96
N ARG A 30 34.77 29.12 -12.46
CA ARG A 30 35.28 29.07 -11.09
C ARG A 30 34.71 30.23 -10.23
N GLY A 31 34.60 30.01 -8.92
CA GLY A 31 34.36 31.01 -7.86
C GLY A 31 32.87 31.17 -7.51
N VAL A 32 32.40 31.28 -6.27
CA VAL A 32 32.99 31.68 -4.98
C VAL A 32 32.20 31.00 -3.85
N GLY A 33 32.88 30.65 -2.76
CA GLY A 33 32.29 29.98 -1.60
C GLY A 33 31.24 30.82 -0.88
N GLY A 34 30.06 30.22 -0.70
CA GLY A 34 29.05 30.61 0.27
C GLY A 34 28.38 29.33 0.76
N GLY A 35 28.66 28.93 1.99
CA GLY A 35 28.07 27.73 2.59
C GLY A 35 26.57 27.92 2.76
N VAL A 36 25.78 27.38 1.83
CA VAL A 36 24.33 27.25 1.98
C VAL A 36 24.05 25.99 2.78
N ARG A 37 23.35 26.15 3.90
CA ARG A 37 22.92 25.05 4.77
C ARG A 37 21.88 24.22 4.01
N VAL A 38 22.24 23.00 3.62
CA VAL A 38 21.35 22.05 2.93
C VAL A 38 20.40 21.45 3.97
N GLU A 39 19.15 21.92 4.02
CA GLU A 39 18.08 21.10 4.60
C GLU A 39 17.82 19.91 3.69
N ARG A 40 17.61 18.72 4.26
CA ARG A 40 17.40 17.49 3.50
C ARG A 40 16.20 17.67 2.54
N PRO A 41 16.36 17.47 1.22
CA PRO A 41 15.24 17.54 0.30
C PRO A 41 14.20 16.47 0.69
N VAL A 42 12.97 16.89 0.95
CA VAL A 42 11.85 15.97 1.13
C VAL A 42 11.42 15.52 -0.26
N ALA A 43 11.84 14.31 -0.64
CA ALA A 43 11.42 13.69 -1.88
C ALA A 43 9.95 13.27 -1.79
N LEU A 44 9.16 13.60 -2.81
CA LEU A 44 7.78 13.12 -2.96
C LEU A 44 7.73 11.66 -3.46
N GLY A 45 8.79 10.90 -3.18
CA GLY A 45 9.03 9.49 -3.53
C GLY A 45 10.20 8.92 -2.73
N GLY A 46 10.36 7.59 -2.75
CA GLY A 46 11.45 6.89 -2.06
C GLY A 46 12.78 7.00 -2.78
N GLY A 47 13.84 7.36 -2.05
CA GLY A 47 15.23 7.21 -2.49
C GLY A 47 15.64 5.75 -2.49
N GLY A 48 15.03 4.93 -3.35
CA GLY A 48 15.52 3.59 -3.66
C GLY A 48 16.78 3.75 -4.50
N ARG A 49 17.91 3.20 -4.05
CA ARG A 49 19.09 3.05 -4.90
C ARG A 49 18.75 2.03 -5.99
N SER A 50 18.15 2.47 -7.09
CA SER A 50 18.19 1.70 -8.32
C SER A 50 19.61 1.81 -8.86
N SER A 51 20.32 0.69 -8.83
CA SER A 51 21.58 0.53 -9.53
C SER A 51 21.35 0.74 -11.03
N GLY A 52 21.69 1.93 -11.54
CA GLY A 52 22.08 2.16 -12.93
C GLY A 52 21.05 1.95 -14.05
N GLY A 53 19.74 1.92 -13.77
CA GLY A 53 18.68 1.85 -14.79
C GLY A 53 17.86 3.14 -14.88
N THR A 54 17.43 3.51 -16.09
CA THR A 54 16.49 4.63 -16.32
C THR A 54 15.17 4.36 -15.56
N ALA A 55 14.82 5.24 -14.62
CA ALA A 55 13.59 5.14 -13.83
C ALA A 55 12.35 5.36 -14.71
N PHE A 56 11.23 4.71 -14.37
CA PHE A 56 9.94 4.96 -15.04
C PHE A 56 9.30 6.22 -14.44
N PHE A 57 9.41 6.44 -13.13
CA PHE A 57 8.95 7.66 -12.46
C PHE A 57 10.13 8.54 -12.01
N GLY A 58 10.09 9.82 -12.39
CA GLY A 58 10.95 10.85 -11.83
C GLY A 58 10.22 11.59 -10.71
N TYR A 59 10.59 11.31 -9.46
CA TYR A 59 9.92 11.92 -8.31
C TYR A 59 10.32 13.37 -8.09
N GLY A 60 9.33 14.20 -7.77
CA GLY A 60 9.54 15.61 -7.48
C GLY A 60 10.29 15.83 -6.16
N VAL A 61 11.18 16.81 -6.15
CA VAL A 61 11.82 17.32 -4.93
C VAL A 61 11.35 18.74 -4.66
N ARG A 62 11.25 19.10 -3.38
CA ARG A 62 10.99 20.49 -2.99
C ARG A 62 12.15 21.37 -3.45
N ALA A 63 11.86 22.43 -4.19
CA ALA A 63 12.90 23.38 -4.61
C ALA A 63 13.42 24.16 -3.39
N VAL A 64 14.72 24.05 -3.10
CA VAL A 64 15.43 24.92 -2.17
C VAL A 64 16.46 25.70 -3.00
N GLY A 65 16.09 26.90 -3.42
CA GLY A 65 16.86 27.70 -4.38
C GLY A 65 16.58 27.35 -5.85
N VAL A 66 16.85 28.30 -6.74
CA VAL A 66 16.58 28.19 -8.18
C VAL A 66 17.70 27.38 -8.82
N ALA A 67 17.56 26.06 -8.85
CA ALA A 67 18.33 25.25 -9.79
C ALA A 67 17.74 25.47 -11.18
N SER A 68 18.51 26.07 -12.07
CA SER A 68 18.21 26.20 -13.49
C SER A 68 18.20 24.81 -14.14
N GLY A 69 17.03 24.15 -14.12
CA GLY A 69 16.80 22.88 -14.81
C GLY A 69 15.83 21.97 -14.04
N GLY A 70 14.66 21.70 -14.64
CA GLY A 70 13.67 20.75 -14.13
C GLY A 70 12.23 21.16 -14.47
N PHE A 71 11.33 20.18 -14.57
CA PHE A 71 9.92 20.45 -14.85
C PHE A 71 9.21 20.89 -13.56
N VAL A 72 8.53 22.03 -13.57
CA VAL A 72 7.84 22.55 -12.39
C VAL A 72 6.43 21.95 -12.31
N LEU A 73 5.97 21.61 -11.12
CA LEU A 73 4.61 21.14 -10.89
C LEU A 73 3.56 22.19 -11.33
N GLY A 74 2.94 21.96 -12.49
CA GLY A 74 1.94 22.85 -13.08
C GLY A 74 0.64 22.17 -13.55
N GLY A 75 0.60 20.83 -13.56
CA GLY A 75 -0.50 20.07 -14.17
C GLY A 75 -0.42 20.04 -15.72
N PRO A 76 -1.31 19.30 -16.40
CA PRO A 76 -2.38 18.45 -15.85
C PRO A 76 -1.83 17.22 -15.11
N PHE A 77 -2.73 16.49 -14.45
CA PHE A 77 -2.40 15.33 -13.62
C PHE A 77 -3.08 14.07 -14.11
N ALA A 78 -2.47 12.92 -13.84
CA ALA A 78 -3.03 11.59 -14.09
C ALA A 78 -2.97 10.77 -12.80
N ALA A 79 -4.13 10.57 -12.15
CA ALA A 79 -4.26 9.67 -11.01
C ALA A 79 -4.24 8.23 -11.52
N VAL A 80 -3.27 7.43 -11.07
CA VAL A 80 -3.06 6.06 -11.52
C VAL A 80 -3.20 5.09 -10.35
N ALA A 81 -3.90 3.99 -10.58
CA ALA A 81 -3.94 2.85 -9.68
C ALA A 81 -3.90 1.54 -10.48
N VAL A 82 -3.39 0.49 -9.84
CA VAL A 82 -3.31 -0.86 -10.42
C VAL A 82 -3.80 -1.88 -9.41
N ALA A 83 -4.47 -2.93 -9.90
CA ALA A 83 -4.65 -4.16 -9.16
C ALA A 83 -3.73 -5.23 -9.75
N THR A 84 -3.19 -6.09 -8.89
CA THR A 84 -2.15 -7.06 -9.24
C THR A 84 -2.45 -8.43 -8.69
N THR A 85 -1.88 -9.48 -9.29
CA THR A 85 -1.97 -10.86 -8.77
C THR A 85 -1.30 -11.04 -7.40
N GLY A 86 -0.53 -10.04 -6.95
CA GLY A 86 0.23 -10.07 -5.73
C GLY A 86 1.12 -8.83 -5.53
N LEU A 87 2.11 -8.93 -4.67
CA LEU A 87 2.95 -7.80 -4.24
C LEU A 87 4.36 -7.82 -4.84
N ASN A 88 4.72 -8.84 -5.61
CA ASN A 88 6.04 -8.95 -6.23
C ASN A 88 6.03 -8.36 -7.63
N SER A 89 6.52 -7.14 -7.80
CA SER A 89 6.66 -6.54 -9.14
C SER A 89 7.46 -7.42 -10.13
N HIS A 90 8.41 -8.26 -9.67
CA HIS A 90 9.20 -9.15 -10.53
C HIS A 90 8.45 -10.40 -11.03
N GLU A 91 7.42 -10.86 -10.35
CA GLU A 91 6.70 -12.10 -10.69
C GLU A 91 5.20 -11.88 -10.92
N ASP A 92 4.58 -11.04 -10.11
CA ASP A 92 3.17 -10.72 -10.18
C ASP A 92 2.84 -9.82 -11.36
N ARG A 93 1.60 -9.95 -11.81
CA ARG A 93 1.08 -9.37 -13.04
C ARG A 93 -0.01 -8.35 -12.74
N VAL A 94 -0.13 -7.35 -13.59
CA VAL A 94 -1.27 -6.43 -13.57
C VAL A 94 -2.53 -7.18 -14.01
N VAL A 95 -3.61 -7.02 -13.23
CA VAL A 95 -4.95 -7.55 -13.55
C VAL A 95 -5.97 -6.43 -13.78
N GLU A 96 -5.66 -5.22 -13.34
CA GLU A 96 -6.45 -4.03 -13.64
C GLU A 96 -5.55 -2.79 -13.61
N VAL A 97 -5.79 -1.86 -14.52
CA VAL A 97 -5.17 -0.54 -14.51
C VAL A 97 -6.24 0.52 -14.73
N ALA A 98 -6.15 1.62 -13.99
CA ALA A 98 -7.05 2.75 -14.16
C ALA A 98 -6.28 4.07 -14.11
N VAL A 99 -6.71 5.02 -14.94
CA VAL A 99 -6.17 6.37 -15.03
C VAL A 99 -7.31 7.38 -15.02
N VAL A 100 -7.26 8.35 -14.11
CA VAL A 100 -8.17 9.50 -14.08
C VAL A 100 -7.35 10.77 -14.30
N ARG A 101 -7.57 11.46 -15.42
CA ARG A 101 -6.92 12.74 -15.72
C ARG A 101 -7.69 13.88 -15.09
N PHE A 102 -6.99 14.87 -14.54
CA PHE A 102 -7.59 16.05 -13.91
C PHE A 102 -6.70 17.29 -14.06
N GLY A 103 -7.32 18.46 -14.12
CA GLY A 103 -6.65 19.73 -14.45
C GLY A 103 -6.22 20.60 -13.25
N GLY A 104 -6.37 20.10 -12.02
CA GLY A 104 -6.29 20.90 -10.79
C GLY A 104 -7.56 20.73 -9.94
N PRO A 105 -7.77 21.57 -8.90
CA PRO A 105 -8.88 21.39 -7.97
C PRO A 105 -10.23 21.51 -8.70
N GLY A 106 -10.96 20.40 -8.79
CA GLY A 106 -12.40 20.40 -9.10
C GLY A 106 -12.85 19.78 -10.42
N GLY A 107 -12.00 19.11 -11.22
CA GLY A 107 -12.48 18.50 -12.46
C GLY A 107 -11.70 17.31 -12.96
N GLN A 108 -12.30 16.12 -12.87
CA GLN A 108 -11.97 15.00 -13.74
C GLN A 108 -12.17 15.45 -15.19
N VAL A 109 -11.10 15.39 -15.97
CA VAL A 109 -11.07 15.74 -17.40
C VAL A 109 -11.42 14.51 -18.25
N SER A 110 -10.98 13.33 -17.83
CA SER A 110 -11.27 12.05 -18.48
C SER A 110 -10.87 10.89 -17.58
N ALA A 111 -11.43 9.70 -17.82
CA ALA A 111 -11.00 8.48 -17.17
C ALA A 111 -10.91 7.33 -18.18
N TRP A 112 -9.98 6.41 -17.93
CA TRP A 112 -9.78 5.19 -18.69
C TRP A 112 -9.43 4.06 -17.74
N SER A 113 -9.86 2.84 -18.07
CA SER A 113 -9.47 1.65 -17.31
C SER A 113 -9.51 0.40 -18.19
N SER A 114 -8.73 -0.60 -17.79
CA SER A 114 -8.80 -1.93 -18.37
C SER A 114 -8.60 -2.99 -17.30
N VAL A 115 -9.48 -3.98 -17.28
CA VAL A 115 -9.13 -5.33 -16.81
C VAL A 115 -8.08 -5.88 -17.77
N VAL A 116 -7.07 -6.55 -17.23
CA VAL A 116 -5.94 -7.10 -17.98
C VAL A 116 -5.90 -8.60 -17.72
N ASP A 117 -5.74 -9.39 -18.78
CA ASP A 117 -5.43 -10.81 -18.65
C ASP A 117 -3.95 -10.94 -18.21
N PRO A 118 -3.69 -11.43 -16.99
CA PRO A 118 -2.33 -11.56 -16.50
C PRO A 118 -1.57 -12.72 -17.15
N GLY A 119 -2.23 -13.60 -17.92
CA GLY A 119 -1.62 -14.80 -18.51
C GLY A 119 -1.10 -15.81 -17.49
N VAL A 120 -1.49 -15.67 -16.22
CA VAL A 120 -1.16 -16.55 -15.09
C VAL A 120 -2.37 -16.68 -14.16
N GLU A 121 -2.29 -17.50 -13.12
CA GLU A 121 -3.33 -17.59 -12.11
C GLU A 121 -3.61 -16.21 -11.46
N VAL A 122 -4.89 -15.84 -11.40
CA VAL A 122 -5.34 -14.59 -10.79
C VAL A 122 -5.23 -14.71 -9.27
N GLY A 123 -4.10 -14.30 -8.72
CA GLY A 123 -3.93 -14.10 -7.28
C GLY A 123 -4.63 -12.83 -6.80
N GLY A 124 -4.80 -12.68 -5.48
CA GLY A 124 -5.31 -11.44 -4.90
C GLY A 124 -6.81 -11.16 -5.13
N SER A 125 -7.59 -12.09 -5.70
CA SER A 125 -9.01 -11.86 -6.01
C SER A 125 -9.84 -11.35 -4.83
N SER A 126 -9.52 -11.74 -3.60
CA SER A 126 -10.17 -11.23 -2.40
C SER A 126 -9.89 -9.75 -2.12
N LEU A 127 -8.78 -9.19 -2.66
CA LEU A 127 -8.38 -7.79 -2.53
C LEU A 127 -9.12 -6.89 -3.51
N HIS A 128 -9.11 -7.26 -4.80
CA HIS A 128 -9.58 -6.40 -5.89
C HIS A 128 -10.86 -6.91 -6.58
N GLY A 129 -11.34 -8.10 -6.22
CA GLY A 129 -12.59 -8.67 -6.72
C GLY A 129 -12.53 -9.29 -8.11
N LEU A 130 -11.34 -9.40 -8.73
CA LEU A 130 -11.20 -10.01 -10.06
C LEU A 130 -10.70 -11.45 -9.90
N GLY A 131 -11.42 -12.41 -10.47
CA GLY A 131 -11.01 -13.80 -10.59
C GLY A 131 -10.85 -14.23 -12.05
N ALA A 132 -10.67 -15.53 -12.26
CA ALA A 132 -10.47 -16.11 -13.59
C ALA A 132 -11.60 -15.78 -14.58
N ARG A 133 -12.84 -15.64 -14.11
CA ARG A 133 -14.00 -15.31 -14.96
C ARG A 133 -13.96 -13.87 -15.46
N GLU A 134 -13.57 -12.93 -14.59
CA GLU A 134 -13.58 -11.51 -14.90
C GLU A 134 -12.45 -11.14 -15.87
N VAL A 135 -11.29 -11.81 -15.77
CA VAL A 135 -10.15 -11.61 -16.68
C VAL A 135 -10.27 -12.40 -17.99
N ALA A 136 -11.14 -13.41 -18.06
CA ALA A 136 -11.29 -14.23 -19.26
C ALA A 136 -11.66 -13.38 -20.48
N GLY A 137 -10.82 -13.40 -21.51
CA GLY A 137 -10.98 -12.60 -22.73
C GLY A 137 -10.72 -11.10 -22.53
N ALA A 138 -10.05 -10.71 -21.44
CA ALA A 138 -9.48 -9.38 -21.31
C ALA A 138 -8.23 -9.25 -22.19
N PRO A 139 -7.88 -8.03 -22.62
CA PRO A 139 -6.62 -7.79 -23.34
C PRO A 139 -5.41 -8.10 -22.44
N GLY A 140 -4.29 -8.50 -23.04
CA GLY A 140 -3.02 -8.59 -22.32
C GLY A 140 -2.43 -7.19 -22.07
N PHE A 141 -1.39 -7.10 -21.23
CA PHE A 141 -0.77 -5.80 -20.93
C PHE A 141 -0.23 -5.11 -22.18
N VAL A 142 0.40 -5.86 -23.10
CA VAL A 142 0.96 -5.31 -24.35
C VAL A 142 -0.10 -4.60 -25.21
N ASP A 143 -1.33 -5.11 -25.19
CA ASP A 143 -2.44 -4.55 -25.97
C ASP A 143 -2.94 -3.21 -25.40
N VAL A 144 -2.77 -2.99 -24.09
CA VAL A 144 -3.20 -1.76 -23.39
C VAL A 144 -2.06 -0.79 -23.08
N ALA A 145 -0.79 -1.20 -23.27
CA ALA A 145 0.38 -0.40 -22.93
C ALA A 145 0.41 0.95 -23.67
N GLY A 146 0.06 0.96 -24.96
CA GLY A 146 -0.01 2.20 -25.75
C GLY A 146 -1.10 3.15 -25.26
N ALA A 147 -2.28 2.63 -24.92
CA ALA A 147 -3.38 3.39 -24.34
C ALA A 147 -3.00 3.99 -22.97
N LEU A 148 -2.32 3.20 -22.13
CA LEU A 148 -1.80 3.68 -20.85
C LEU A 148 -0.85 4.85 -21.07
N VAL A 149 0.17 4.71 -21.93
CA VAL A 149 1.14 5.80 -22.21
C VAL A 149 0.44 7.06 -22.73
N ALA A 150 -0.52 6.91 -23.64
CA ALA A 150 -1.31 8.04 -24.14
C ALA A 150 -2.10 8.75 -23.02
N MET A 151 -2.67 7.98 -22.08
CA MET A 151 -3.34 8.55 -20.91
C MET A 151 -2.40 9.32 -19.97
N LEU A 152 -1.11 8.97 -19.92
CA LEU A 152 -0.09 9.70 -19.15
C LEU A 152 0.49 10.91 -19.89
N GLY A 153 0.29 11.02 -21.21
CA GLY A 153 0.83 12.09 -22.06
C GLY A 153 0.47 13.49 -21.54
N GLY A 154 1.46 14.37 -21.38
CA GLY A 154 1.31 15.74 -20.90
C GLY A 154 1.02 15.88 -19.40
N ALA A 155 0.96 14.78 -18.62
CA ALA A 155 0.51 14.82 -17.24
C ALA A 155 1.58 14.42 -16.22
N VAL A 156 1.47 14.96 -15.01
CA VAL A 156 2.18 14.44 -13.82
C VAL A 156 1.41 13.27 -13.25
N VAL A 157 2.08 12.13 -13.10
CA VAL A 157 1.49 10.94 -12.49
C VAL A 157 1.30 11.15 -11.00
N VAL A 158 0.14 10.75 -10.49
CA VAL A 158 -0.17 10.76 -9.07
C VAL A 158 -0.70 9.39 -8.69
N ALA A 159 -0.10 8.75 -7.70
CA ALA A 159 -0.55 7.47 -7.19
C ALA A 159 -0.42 7.45 -5.68
N HIS A 160 -1.22 6.64 -5.00
CA HIS A 160 -1.15 6.59 -3.53
C HIS A 160 0.20 6.07 -3.03
N ASN A 161 0.59 4.89 -3.52
CA ASN A 161 1.90 4.31 -3.37
C ASN A 161 2.55 4.26 -4.76
N ALA A 162 3.06 5.40 -5.20
CA ALA A 162 3.57 5.55 -6.56
C ALA A 162 4.79 4.65 -6.85
N GLU A 163 5.56 4.31 -5.83
CA GLU A 163 6.70 3.39 -5.91
C GLU A 163 6.26 1.98 -6.29
N PHE A 164 5.21 1.46 -5.64
CA PHE A 164 4.65 0.15 -6.00
C PHE A 164 4.10 0.14 -7.44
N VAL A 165 3.34 1.18 -7.80
CA VAL A 165 2.80 1.34 -9.16
C VAL A 165 3.93 1.39 -10.20
N GLU A 166 5.00 2.12 -9.92
CA GLU A 166 6.16 2.21 -10.79
C GLU A 166 6.80 0.84 -11.01
N GLU A 167 7.10 0.13 -9.92
CA GLU A 167 7.78 -1.16 -10.00
C GLU A 167 7.00 -2.17 -10.84
N VAL A 168 5.68 -2.25 -10.62
CA VAL A 168 4.78 -3.16 -11.33
C VAL A 168 4.66 -2.79 -12.81
N LEU A 169 4.39 -1.52 -13.12
CA LEU A 169 4.22 -1.10 -14.52
C LEU A 169 5.53 -1.25 -15.30
N ARG A 170 6.67 -0.90 -14.70
CA ARG A 170 7.99 -1.08 -15.33
C ARG A 170 8.26 -2.54 -15.65
N ALA A 171 7.88 -3.46 -14.76
CA ALA A 171 8.02 -4.89 -15.00
C ALA A 171 7.10 -5.37 -16.14
N GLU A 172 5.85 -4.90 -16.21
CA GLU A 172 4.96 -5.23 -17.33
C GLU A 172 5.45 -4.68 -18.68
N PHE A 173 5.94 -3.44 -18.73
CA PHE A 173 6.56 -2.89 -19.95
C PHE A 173 7.74 -3.75 -20.40
N LEU A 174 8.62 -4.14 -19.47
CA LEU A 174 9.75 -5.01 -19.78
C LEU A 174 9.31 -6.38 -20.30
N ARG A 175 8.30 -7.01 -19.69
CA ARG A 175 7.73 -8.29 -20.16
C ARG A 175 7.08 -8.18 -21.54
N ALA A 176 6.49 -7.03 -21.85
CA ALA A 176 5.93 -6.73 -23.16
C ALA A 176 7.00 -6.42 -24.22
N GLY A 177 8.28 -6.40 -23.87
CA GLY A 177 9.37 -6.02 -24.77
C GLY A 177 9.40 -4.52 -25.10
N LEU A 178 8.79 -3.69 -24.23
CA LEU A 178 8.65 -2.25 -24.41
C LEU A 178 9.54 -1.50 -23.41
N LEU A 179 10.05 -0.34 -23.83
CA LEU A 179 10.72 0.58 -22.92
C LEU A 179 9.67 1.43 -22.19
N ALA A 180 9.70 1.38 -20.87
CA ALA A 180 8.83 2.20 -20.04
C ALA A 180 9.26 3.68 -20.15
N PRO A 181 8.37 4.61 -20.56
CA PRO A 181 8.74 6.00 -20.73
C PRO A 181 8.91 6.71 -19.38
N SER A 182 9.95 7.52 -19.22
CA SER A 182 10.12 8.29 -17.98
C SER A 182 9.06 9.38 -17.85
N VAL A 183 8.35 9.43 -16.71
CA VAL A 183 7.29 10.42 -16.42
C VAL A 183 7.48 11.04 -15.03
N PRO A 184 7.10 12.31 -14.82
CA PRO A 184 7.14 12.92 -13.49
C PRO A 184 6.04 12.32 -12.62
N ALA A 185 6.34 12.01 -11.36
CA ALA A 185 5.37 11.37 -10.47
C ALA A 185 5.39 11.89 -9.03
N VAL A 186 4.24 11.81 -8.37
CA VAL A 186 4.03 12.16 -6.96
C VAL A 186 3.42 10.97 -6.21
N SER A 187 4.07 10.56 -5.12
CA SER A 187 3.53 9.60 -4.16
C SER A 187 2.64 10.32 -3.14
N LEU A 188 1.33 10.15 -3.28
CA LEU A 188 0.33 10.86 -2.48
C LEU A 188 0.35 10.42 -1.01
N GLY A 189 0.69 9.15 -0.72
CA GLY A 189 0.91 8.66 0.64
C GLY A 189 1.97 9.49 1.35
N ARG A 190 3.12 9.71 0.71
CA ARG A 190 4.20 10.58 1.24
C ARG A 190 3.77 12.03 1.36
N LEU A 191 3.09 12.56 0.35
CA LEU A 191 2.61 13.94 0.40
C LEU A 191 1.64 14.15 1.57
N SER A 192 0.74 13.20 1.81
CA SER A 192 -0.22 13.29 2.89
C SER A 192 0.44 13.28 4.28
N GLN A 193 1.56 12.57 4.47
CA GLN A 193 2.35 12.58 5.72
C GLN A 193 2.83 13.97 6.12
N LEU A 194 3.01 14.86 5.14
CA LEU A 194 3.51 16.22 5.36
C LEU A 194 2.39 17.23 5.56
N MET A 195 1.15 16.88 5.20
CA MET A 195 0.08 17.86 4.97
C MET A 195 -1.22 17.55 5.69
N VAL A 196 -1.44 16.29 6.11
CA VAL A 196 -2.71 15.84 6.65
C VAL A 196 -2.48 15.23 8.02
N ASP A 197 -3.15 15.75 9.05
CA ASP A 197 -3.07 15.16 10.38
C ASP A 197 -4.07 13.99 10.50
N THR A 198 -3.54 12.77 10.41
CA THR A 198 -4.29 11.51 10.48
C THR A 198 -3.50 10.45 11.24
N PRO A 199 -4.17 9.50 11.92
CA PRO A 199 -3.46 8.41 12.60
C PRO A 199 -2.61 7.60 11.62
N ASN A 200 -3.12 7.40 10.41
CA ASN A 200 -2.38 6.80 9.30
C ASN A 200 -2.67 7.47 7.96
N HIS A 201 -1.77 7.22 7.02
CA HIS A 201 -1.77 7.83 5.70
C HIS A 201 -2.26 6.90 4.59
N ARG A 202 -3.09 5.92 4.92
CA ARG A 202 -3.74 5.05 3.93
C ARG A 202 -4.74 5.86 3.10
N LEU A 203 -4.92 5.49 1.84
CA LEU A 203 -5.80 6.23 0.92
C LEU A 203 -7.20 6.42 1.50
N GLY A 204 -7.80 5.36 2.06
CA GLY A 204 -9.13 5.40 2.66
C GLY A 204 -9.23 6.36 3.85
N THR A 205 -8.19 6.42 4.68
CA THR A 205 -8.13 7.30 5.86
C THR A 205 -8.00 8.76 5.46
N VAL A 206 -7.09 9.05 4.53
CA VAL A 206 -6.87 10.42 4.02
C VAL A 206 -8.11 10.91 3.25
N ALA A 207 -8.67 10.06 2.39
CA ALA A 207 -9.93 10.31 1.70
C ALA A 207 -11.06 10.64 2.69
N ALA A 208 -11.17 9.87 3.78
CA ALA A 208 -12.18 10.12 4.81
C ALA A 208 -11.98 11.46 5.51
N ARG A 209 -10.73 11.77 5.90
CA ARG A 209 -10.37 13.03 6.56
C ARG A 209 -10.66 14.26 5.69
N LEU A 210 -10.42 14.15 4.39
CA LEU A 210 -10.63 15.25 3.43
C LEU A 210 -12.07 15.32 2.88
N GLY A 211 -12.98 14.45 3.33
CA GLY A 211 -14.38 14.48 2.91
C GLY A 211 -14.61 14.12 1.44
N THR A 212 -13.72 13.32 0.84
CA THR A 212 -13.87 12.87 -0.56
C THR A 212 -15.10 11.98 -0.73
N ARG A 213 -15.71 12.01 -1.92
CA ARG A 213 -16.89 11.23 -2.29
C ARG A 213 -16.50 9.79 -2.63
N HIS A 214 -15.41 9.63 -3.38
CA HIS A 214 -14.92 8.31 -3.75
C HIS A 214 -14.19 7.66 -2.57
N ARG A 215 -14.48 6.38 -2.36
CA ARG A 215 -13.83 5.53 -1.35
C ARG A 215 -13.13 4.37 -2.06
N PRO A 216 -11.89 4.04 -1.66
CA PRO A 216 -11.22 2.87 -2.20
C PRO A 216 -11.96 1.61 -1.75
N ASP A 217 -12.14 0.68 -2.67
CA ASP A 217 -12.79 -0.62 -2.45
C ASP A 217 -11.88 -1.80 -2.87
N GLY A 218 -10.63 -1.51 -3.22
CA GLY A 218 -9.63 -2.44 -3.75
C GLY A 218 -9.61 -2.55 -5.28
N SER A 219 -10.55 -1.92 -5.99
CA SER A 219 -10.49 -1.80 -7.44
C SER A 219 -9.56 -0.68 -7.89
N ALA A 220 -8.87 -0.87 -9.01
CA ALA A 220 -8.04 0.20 -9.58
C ALA A 220 -8.87 1.44 -9.92
N VAL A 221 -10.11 1.26 -10.40
CA VAL A 221 -10.99 2.37 -10.78
C VAL A 221 -11.37 3.23 -9.57
N ALA A 222 -11.84 2.63 -8.47
CA ALA A 222 -12.21 3.38 -7.27
C ALA A 222 -11.00 4.01 -6.59
N GLU A 223 -9.85 3.31 -6.59
CA GLU A 223 -8.60 3.86 -6.07
C GLU A 223 -8.11 5.07 -6.88
N ALA A 224 -8.10 5.00 -8.22
CA ALA A 224 -7.70 6.12 -9.06
C ALA A 224 -8.64 7.33 -8.89
N ALA A 225 -9.95 7.10 -8.74
CA ALA A 225 -10.91 8.16 -8.46
C ALA A 225 -10.68 8.80 -7.07
N ALA A 226 -10.42 8.00 -6.04
CA ALA A 226 -10.08 8.51 -4.71
C ALA A 226 -8.74 9.28 -4.70
N VAL A 227 -7.72 8.78 -5.41
CA VAL A 227 -6.45 9.49 -5.61
C VAL A 227 -6.68 10.83 -6.30
N CYS A 228 -7.49 10.87 -7.36
CA CYS A 228 -7.83 12.11 -8.06
C CYS A 228 -8.45 13.16 -7.11
N GLU A 229 -9.44 12.78 -6.30
CA GLU A 229 -10.08 13.71 -5.37
C GLU A 229 -9.15 14.19 -4.26
N VAL A 230 -8.39 13.28 -3.63
CA VAL A 230 -7.41 13.66 -2.60
C VAL A 230 -6.32 14.55 -3.19
N ALA A 231 -5.78 14.21 -4.36
CA ALA A 231 -4.75 14.98 -5.04
C ALA A 231 -5.26 16.38 -5.44
N SER A 232 -6.52 16.49 -5.86
CA SER A 232 -7.16 17.76 -6.18
C SER A 232 -7.20 18.71 -4.97
N VAL A 233 -7.25 18.18 -3.75
CA VAL A 233 -7.18 18.97 -2.51
C VAL A 233 -5.74 19.31 -2.13
N LEU A 234 -4.80 18.37 -2.24
CA LEU A 234 -3.44 18.53 -1.70
C LEU A 234 -2.45 19.22 -2.64
N LEU A 235 -2.54 18.96 -3.95
CA LEU A 235 -1.56 19.45 -4.93
C LEU A 235 -1.59 20.97 -5.18
N PRO A 236 -2.72 21.69 -5.12
CA PRO A 236 -2.74 23.13 -5.34
C PRO A 236 -1.74 23.90 -4.45
N GLY A 237 -1.60 23.49 -3.18
CA GLY A 237 -0.65 24.10 -2.24
C GLY A 237 0.83 23.81 -2.52
N GLN A 238 1.14 22.92 -3.47
CA GLN A 238 2.49 22.54 -3.87
C GLN A 238 2.90 23.03 -5.26
N MET A 239 1.95 23.57 -6.04
CA MET A 239 2.24 24.09 -7.38
C MET A 239 3.33 25.15 -7.33
N GLY A 240 4.27 25.11 -8.28
CA GLY A 240 5.42 26.02 -8.30
C GLY A 240 6.52 25.75 -7.26
N ARG A 241 6.31 24.84 -6.30
CA ARG A 241 7.26 24.55 -5.20
C ARG A 241 8.00 23.23 -5.37
N VAL A 242 7.56 22.40 -6.32
CA VAL A 242 8.08 21.08 -6.60
C VAL A 242 8.65 21.06 -8.00
N VAL A 243 9.87 20.55 -8.12
CA VAL A 243 10.59 20.41 -9.39
C VAL A 243 10.87 18.93 -9.62
N PHE A 244 10.61 18.46 -10.83
CA PHE A 244 10.84 17.10 -11.27
C PHE A 244 12.11 17.02 -12.12
N PRO A 245 12.88 15.92 -11.99
CA PRO A 245 14.09 15.70 -12.77
C PRO A 245 13.81 15.34 -14.24
N VAL A 246 12.54 15.08 -14.59
CA VAL A 246 12.11 14.62 -15.91
C VAL A 246 10.89 15.42 -16.38
N PRO A 247 10.77 15.74 -17.68
CA PRO A 247 9.60 16.42 -18.22
C PRO A 247 8.41 15.48 -18.36
N VAL A 248 7.22 16.05 -18.53
CA VAL A 248 6.03 15.28 -18.97
C VAL A 248 6.25 14.71 -20.37
N LEU A 249 5.57 13.60 -20.67
CA LEU A 249 5.55 13.07 -22.03
C LEU A 249 4.82 14.01 -22.99
N PRO A 250 5.14 13.99 -24.29
CA PRO A 250 4.31 14.64 -25.29
C PRO A 250 2.86 14.16 -25.20
N GLU A 251 1.90 15.07 -25.40
CA GLU A 251 0.49 14.68 -25.50
C GLU A 251 0.25 13.84 -26.75
N VAL A 252 -0.52 12.76 -26.58
CA VAL A 252 -0.99 11.89 -27.67
C VAL A 252 -2.50 12.10 -27.80
N SER A 253 -3.01 12.12 -29.04
CA SER A 253 -4.45 12.31 -29.29
C SER A 253 -5.28 11.26 -28.53
N ARG A 254 -6.36 11.71 -27.90
CA ARG A 254 -7.28 10.84 -27.12
C ARG A 254 -8.05 9.88 -28.01
N GLU A 255 -8.23 10.21 -29.28
CA GLU A 255 -8.83 9.32 -30.28
C GLU A 255 -8.04 8.01 -30.41
N ALA A 256 -6.72 8.06 -30.16
CA ALA A 256 -5.86 6.87 -30.19
C ALA A 256 -6.13 5.89 -29.03
N VAL A 257 -6.87 6.32 -28.00
CA VAL A 257 -7.21 5.52 -26.81
C VAL A 257 -8.67 5.01 -26.87
N ALA A 258 -9.49 5.59 -27.73
CA ALA A 258 -10.91 5.26 -27.83
C ALA A 258 -11.10 3.79 -28.25
N GLY A 259 -11.84 3.03 -27.44
CA GLY A 259 -12.11 1.61 -27.69
C GLY A 259 -10.96 0.66 -27.34
N VAL A 260 -9.83 1.15 -26.82
CA VAL A 260 -8.73 0.32 -26.33
C VAL A 260 -8.92 0.01 -24.85
N GLY A 261 -8.75 -1.26 -24.48
CA GLY A 261 -8.96 -1.75 -23.12
C GLY A 261 -10.36 -2.31 -22.90
N ARG A 262 -10.55 -2.95 -21.74
CA ARG A 262 -11.82 -3.54 -21.32
C ARG A 262 -12.18 -3.00 -19.95
N PRO A 263 -13.05 -1.99 -19.85
CA PRO A 263 -13.49 -1.47 -18.56
C PRO A 263 -14.03 -2.60 -17.68
N ARG A 264 -13.74 -2.51 -16.38
CA ARG A 264 -14.31 -3.40 -15.37
C ARG A 264 -15.84 -3.35 -15.45
N SER A 265 -16.48 -4.52 -15.45
CA SER A 265 -17.92 -4.61 -15.18
C SER A 265 -18.18 -4.22 -13.73
N ALA A 266 -19.28 -3.51 -13.46
CA ALA A 266 -19.64 -3.17 -12.09
C ALA A 266 -19.75 -4.45 -11.24
N LEU A 267 -18.80 -4.66 -10.33
CA LEU A 267 -18.92 -5.66 -9.28
C LEU A 267 -19.82 -5.10 -8.17
N PRO A 268 -20.70 -5.91 -7.57
CA PRO A 268 -21.39 -5.49 -6.37
C PRO A 268 -20.34 -5.14 -5.30
N PRO A 269 -20.52 -4.04 -4.56
CA PRO A 269 -19.60 -3.67 -3.50
C PRO A 269 -19.49 -4.83 -2.50
N ALA A 270 -18.27 -5.14 -2.07
CA ALA A 270 -18.08 -6.10 -0.99
C ALA A 270 -18.90 -5.64 0.22
N PRO A 271 -19.60 -6.54 0.93
CA PRO A 271 -20.37 -6.17 2.10
C PRO A 271 -19.43 -5.53 3.12
N VAL A 272 -19.66 -4.24 3.39
CA VAL A 272 -18.91 -3.52 4.43
C VAL A 272 -19.44 -4.00 5.76
N VAL A 273 -18.59 -4.67 6.53
CA VAL A 273 -18.92 -5.01 7.91
C VAL A 273 -18.50 -3.83 8.76
N ASP A 274 -19.45 -2.94 9.06
CA ASP A 274 -19.28 -1.90 10.06
C ASP A 274 -19.26 -2.54 11.45
N GLY A 275 -18.07 -3.04 11.81
CA GLY A 275 -17.80 -3.67 13.09
C GLY A 275 -16.72 -2.91 13.87
N TRP A 276 -16.68 -3.16 15.19
CA TRP A 276 -15.67 -2.60 16.09
C TRP A 276 -14.23 -2.80 15.58
N LEU A 277 -13.92 -3.95 14.97
CA LEU A 277 -12.60 -4.21 14.40
C LEU A 277 -12.26 -3.21 13.27
N THR A 278 -13.20 -2.93 12.37
CA THR A 278 -13.02 -1.94 11.29
C THR A 278 -12.72 -0.55 11.85
N GLN A 279 -13.36 -0.16 12.96
CA GLN A 279 -13.05 1.10 13.65
C GLN A 279 -11.63 1.10 14.22
N VAL A 280 -11.21 0.01 14.87
CA VAL A 280 -9.84 -0.15 15.39
C VAL A 280 -8.81 -0.06 14.26
N LEU A 281 -9.02 -0.78 13.15
CA LEU A 281 -8.10 -0.77 12.01
C LEU A 281 -7.96 0.62 11.38
N ARG A 282 -9.03 1.41 11.35
CA ARG A 282 -9.01 2.80 10.86
C ARG A 282 -8.20 3.73 11.78
N SER A 283 -8.22 3.50 13.09
CA SER A 283 -7.50 4.33 14.07
C SER A 283 -6.04 3.92 14.30
N MET A 284 -5.59 2.81 13.72
CA MET A 284 -4.20 2.36 13.85
C MET A 284 -3.21 3.37 13.26
N SER A 285 -2.09 3.57 13.93
CA SER A 285 -0.98 4.37 13.40
C SER A 285 -0.13 3.60 12.37
N VAL A 286 0.61 4.33 11.52
CA VAL A 286 1.58 3.74 10.58
C VAL A 286 2.86 3.35 11.33
N GLY A 287 3.39 2.16 11.06
CA GLY A 287 4.67 1.70 11.59
C GLY A 287 5.88 2.28 10.83
N VAL A 288 7.03 2.37 11.51
CA VAL A 288 8.27 2.95 10.93
C VAL A 288 8.74 2.24 9.65
N VAL A 289 8.58 0.92 9.55
CA VAL A 289 8.98 0.16 8.35
C VAL A 289 8.09 0.47 7.15
N GLU A 290 6.79 0.61 7.37
CA GLU A 290 5.82 0.93 6.31
C GLU A 290 6.09 2.32 5.71
N LEU A 291 6.69 3.23 6.47
CA LEU A 291 7.11 4.54 5.96
C LEU A 291 8.28 4.45 4.97
N HIS A 292 9.12 3.42 5.07
CA HIS A 292 10.39 3.34 4.34
C HIS A 292 10.37 2.31 3.22
N ASP A 293 9.52 1.29 3.33
CA ASP A 293 9.39 0.19 2.37
C ASP A 293 8.00 0.18 1.72
N ALA A 294 7.97 0.50 0.43
CA ALA A 294 6.74 0.55 -0.37
C ALA A 294 6.02 -0.81 -0.46
N ARG A 295 6.77 -1.92 -0.45
CA ARG A 295 6.19 -3.26 -0.49
C ARG A 295 5.59 -3.64 0.86
N ALA A 296 6.26 -3.26 1.96
CA ALA A 296 5.72 -3.46 3.30
C ALA A 296 4.44 -2.64 3.51
N ALA A 297 4.40 -1.39 3.02
CA ALA A 297 3.19 -0.58 3.03
C ALA A 297 2.04 -1.24 2.24
N ALA A 298 2.32 -1.73 1.02
CA ALA A 298 1.33 -2.42 0.20
C ALA A 298 0.82 -3.72 0.87
N TYR A 299 1.69 -4.46 1.55
CA TYR A 299 1.31 -5.63 2.33
C TYR A 299 0.38 -5.28 3.50
N THR A 300 0.72 -4.27 4.30
CA THR A 300 -0.13 -3.84 5.42
C THR A 300 -1.49 -3.32 4.92
N ASP A 301 -1.53 -2.56 3.83
CA ASP A 301 -2.78 -2.04 3.26
C ASP A 301 -3.65 -3.18 2.71
N ALA A 302 -3.05 -4.15 2.03
CA ALA A 302 -3.76 -5.36 1.61
C ALA A 302 -4.32 -6.13 2.81
N LEU A 303 -3.53 -6.28 3.89
CA LEU A 303 -3.96 -6.96 5.11
C LEU A 303 -5.15 -6.24 5.76
N VAL A 304 -5.08 -4.92 5.97
CA VAL A 304 -6.17 -4.11 6.53
C VAL A 304 -7.43 -4.19 5.67
N THR A 305 -7.26 -4.19 4.35
CA THR A 305 -8.36 -4.30 3.38
C THR A 305 -9.07 -5.63 3.50
N LEU A 306 -8.34 -6.76 3.57
CA LEU A 306 -8.94 -8.10 3.80
C LEU A 306 -9.69 -8.15 5.13
N LEU A 307 -9.05 -7.68 6.20
CA LEU A 307 -9.60 -7.74 7.55
C LEU A 307 -10.90 -6.92 7.71
N SER A 308 -11.04 -5.84 6.95
CA SER A 308 -12.22 -4.96 6.99
C SER A 308 -13.46 -5.57 6.31
N ARG A 309 -13.32 -6.66 5.55
CA ARG A 309 -14.44 -7.32 4.83
C ARG A 309 -15.21 -8.37 5.65
N GLY A 310 -14.73 -8.72 6.84
CA GLY A 310 -15.56 -9.29 7.91
C GLY A 310 -16.06 -10.74 7.79
N ARG A 311 -15.53 -11.59 6.88
CA ARG A 311 -15.74 -13.06 6.94
C ARG A 311 -14.46 -13.85 6.62
N VAL A 312 -14.01 -14.62 7.61
CA VAL A 312 -12.95 -15.66 7.64
C VAL A 312 -11.69 -15.38 6.81
N VAL A 313 -10.70 -14.94 7.56
CA VAL A 313 -9.45 -14.26 7.16
C VAL A 313 -8.27 -15.23 6.94
N ALA A 314 -8.38 -16.50 7.32
CA ALA A 314 -7.22 -17.39 7.34
C ALA A 314 -6.70 -17.77 5.94
N ASP A 315 -7.59 -18.15 5.00
CA ASP A 315 -7.16 -18.54 3.65
C ASP A 315 -6.68 -17.36 2.80
N GLU A 316 -7.35 -16.22 2.94
CA GLU A 316 -6.97 -14.98 2.25
C GLU A 316 -5.65 -14.43 2.77
N VAL A 317 -5.43 -14.43 4.10
CA VAL A 317 -4.13 -14.05 4.67
C VAL A 317 -3.05 -15.07 4.33
N ARG A 318 -3.37 -16.37 4.26
CA ARG A 318 -2.43 -17.37 3.72
C ARG A 318 -2.03 -17.06 2.27
N LEU A 319 -2.99 -16.69 1.42
CA LEU A 319 -2.73 -16.28 0.04
C LEU A 319 -1.88 -15.01 -0.03
N LEU A 320 -2.20 -13.99 0.78
CA LEU A 320 -1.41 -12.76 0.90
C LEU A 320 0.02 -13.04 1.38
N ASN A 321 0.19 -13.91 2.39
CA ASN A 321 1.51 -14.31 2.89
C ASN A 321 2.31 -15.06 1.84
N ARG A 322 1.69 -15.98 1.08
CA ARG A 322 2.36 -16.65 -0.05
C ARG A 322 2.81 -15.65 -1.11
N SER A 323 1.97 -14.66 -1.40
CA SER A 323 2.32 -13.56 -2.30
C SER A 323 3.51 -12.75 -1.78
N ALA A 324 3.52 -12.39 -0.49
CA ALA A 324 4.63 -11.68 0.15
C ALA A 324 5.93 -12.49 0.13
N VAL A 325 5.89 -13.81 0.38
CA VAL A 325 7.08 -14.68 0.28
C VAL A 325 7.63 -14.69 -1.14
N ARG A 326 6.78 -14.84 -2.16
CA ARG A 326 7.19 -14.71 -3.57
C ARG A 326 7.82 -13.35 -3.84
N SER A 327 7.38 -12.30 -3.15
CA SER A 327 7.90 -10.93 -3.23
C SER A 327 9.26 -10.71 -2.57
N GLY A 328 9.90 -11.77 -2.08
CA GLY A 328 11.20 -11.70 -1.42
C GLY A 328 11.14 -11.38 0.08
N PHE A 329 9.95 -11.36 0.69
CA PHE A 329 9.86 -11.26 2.14
C PHE A 329 10.32 -12.57 2.77
N SER A 330 11.27 -12.49 3.71
CA SER A 330 11.59 -13.64 4.55
C SER A 330 10.42 -13.97 5.48
N ALA A 331 10.30 -15.25 5.88
CA ALA A 331 9.30 -15.65 6.86
C ALA A 331 9.42 -14.86 8.18
N GLU A 332 10.63 -14.49 8.56
CA GLU A 332 10.92 -13.63 9.71
C GLU A 332 10.41 -12.20 9.51
N ALA A 333 10.62 -11.61 8.33
CA ALA A 333 10.12 -10.28 8.00
C ALA A 333 8.59 -10.24 8.01
N ILE A 334 7.91 -11.26 7.46
CA ILE A 334 6.45 -11.38 7.51
C ILE A 334 5.98 -11.48 8.97
N ARG A 335 6.57 -12.38 9.77
CA ARG A 335 6.22 -12.53 11.18
C ARG A 335 6.41 -11.22 11.95
N GLY A 336 7.55 -10.55 11.80
CA GLY A 336 7.82 -9.28 12.47
C GLY A 336 6.85 -8.18 12.06
N THR A 337 6.42 -8.12 10.80
CA THR A 337 5.37 -7.19 10.35
C THR A 337 4.01 -7.53 10.95
N LEU A 338 3.64 -8.81 11.01
CA LEU A 338 2.38 -9.25 11.62
C LEU A 338 2.32 -9.01 13.14
N GLU A 339 3.41 -9.26 13.86
CA GLU A 339 3.50 -8.98 15.30
C GLU A 339 3.38 -7.48 15.59
N ARG A 340 4.06 -6.64 14.79
CA ARG A 340 3.91 -5.17 14.87
C ARG A 340 2.50 -4.71 14.53
N PHE A 341 1.90 -5.31 13.50
CA PHE A 341 0.52 -5.04 13.14
C PHE A 341 -0.43 -5.33 14.31
N LEU A 342 -0.28 -6.49 14.96
CA LEU A 342 -1.09 -6.85 16.13
C LEU A 342 -0.83 -5.93 17.33
N GLU A 343 0.39 -5.42 17.50
CA GLU A 343 0.72 -4.41 18.50
C GLU A 343 0.03 -3.07 18.22
N LEU A 344 -0.01 -2.63 16.97
CA LEU A 344 -0.74 -1.43 16.59
C LEU A 344 -2.26 -1.62 16.75
N VAL A 345 -2.79 -2.81 16.45
CA VAL A 345 -4.18 -3.17 16.75
C VAL A 345 -4.43 -3.11 18.26
N ARG A 346 -3.52 -3.64 19.08
CA ARG A 346 -3.59 -3.57 20.54
C ARG A 346 -3.67 -2.11 20.98
N GLN A 347 -2.70 -1.29 20.59
CA GLN A 347 -2.66 0.13 20.95
C GLN A 347 -3.95 0.87 20.55
N ALA A 348 -4.43 0.67 19.33
CA ALA A 348 -5.66 1.28 18.83
C ALA A 348 -6.93 0.78 19.59
N ALA A 349 -6.98 -0.50 19.91
CA ALA A 349 -8.09 -1.09 20.68
C ALA A 349 -8.12 -0.55 22.12
N PHE A 350 -6.95 -0.42 22.76
CA PHE A 350 -6.82 0.03 24.15
C PHE A 350 -6.85 1.54 24.31
N ALA A 351 -6.55 2.34 23.28
CA ALA A 351 -6.73 3.79 23.32
C ALA A 351 -8.21 4.21 23.44
N ASN A 352 -9.13 3.36 22.98
CA ASN A 352 -10.58 3.57 23.05
C ASN A 352 -11.20 2.77 24.22
N VAL A 353 -10.77 3.09 25.45
CA VAL A 353 -11.05 2.32 26.68
C VAL A 353 -12.56 2.13 26.97
N GLU A 354 -13.42 3.06 26.54
CA GLU A 354 -14.87 2.97 26.74
C GLU A 354 -15.56 1.79 26.00
N VAL A 355 -14.85 1.12 25.08
CA VAL A 355 -15.45 0.13 24.17
C VAL A 355 -14.92 -1.30 24.40
N LEU A 356 -13.89 -1.56 25.21
CA LEU A 356 -13.32 -2.91 25.40
C LEU A 356 -14.23 -3.83 26.25
N ARG A 357 -15.25 -4.41 25.63
CA ARG A 357 -16.11 -5.45 26.23
C ARG A 357 -15.46 -6.83 26.09
N SER A 358 -15.88 -7.78 26.93
CA SER A 358 -15.39 -9.18 26.91
C SER A 358 -15.52 -9.88 25.54
N GLY A 359 -16.47 -9.45 24.70
CA GLY A 359 -16.61 -9.93 23.31
C GLY A 359 -15.48 -9.50 22.37
N HIS A 360 -14.81 -8.37 22.63
CA HIS A 360 -13.76 -7.81 21.77
C HIS A 360 -12.43 -8.53 21.91
N VAL A 361 -12.09 -9.00 23.12
CA VAL A 361 -10.89 -9.83 23.36
C VAL A 361 -10.97 -11.12 22.53
N ARG A 362 -12.16 -11.70 22.37
CA ARG A 362 -12.37 -12.87 21.49
C ARG A 362 -12.07 -12.54 20.03
N HIS A 363 -12.50 -11.37 19.54
CA HIS A 363 -12.21 -10.92 18.17
C HIS A 363 -10.71 -10.67 17.95
N LEU A 364 -10.01 -10.08 18.94
CA LEU A 364 -8.55 -9.89 18.88
C LEU A 364 -7.79 -11.22 18.80
N ARG A 365 -8.17 -12.22 19.61
CA ARG A 365 -7.58 -13.56 19.53
C ARG A 365 -7.89 -14.26 18.21
N ALA A 366 -9.13 -14.15 17.72
CA ALA A 366 -9.50 -14.71 16.42
C ALA A 366 -8.72 -14.05 15.26
N LEU A 367 -8.47 -12.74 15.35
CA LEU A 367 -7.60 -12.00 14.43
C LEU A 367 -6.17 -12.56 14.47
N ALA A 368 -5.58 -12.67 15.66
CA ALA A 368 -4.23 -13.18 15.86
C ALA A 368 -4.05 -14.61 15.29
N VAL A 369 -5.05 -15.48 15.50
CA VAL A 369 -5.10 -16.81 14.85
C VAL A 369 -5.17 -16.70 13.34
N SER A 370 -6.03 -15.83 12.82
CA SER A 370 -6.25 -15.70 11.37
C SER A 370 -5.03 -15.16 10.63
N VAL A 371 -4.26 -14.28 11.27
CA VAL A 371 -3.01 -13.76 10.68
C VAL A 371 -1.81 -14.70 10.90
N GLY A 372 -1.96 -15.76 11.69
CA GLY A 372 -0.91 -16.77 11.91
C GLY A 372 0.03 -16.50 13.09
N VAL A 373 -0.40 -15.65 14.05
CA VAL A 373 0.32 -15.39 15.31
C VAL A 373 -0.61 -15.68 16.51
N PRO A 374 -1.05 -16.94 16.69
CA PRO A 374 -2.22 -17.29 17.51
C PRO A 374 -2.09 -16.94 19.01
N THR A 375 -0.87 -16.90 19.54
CA THR A 375 -0.59 -16.69 20.97
C THR A 375 -0.36 -15.22 21.35
N TYR A 376 -0.53 -14.28 20.40
CA TYR A 376 -0.16 -12.89 20.61
C TYR A 376 -0.93 -12.20 21.75
N PHE A 377 -2.23 -12.47 21.89
CA PHE A 377 -3.11 -11.87 22.92
C PHE A 377 -3.40 -12.81 24.10
N ASP A 378 -2.52 -13.77 24.39
CA ASP A 378 -2.69 -14.70 25.50
C ASP A 378 -2.53 -14.01 26.88
N ASP A 379 -1.84 -12.86 26.90
CA ASP A 379 -1.67 -11.98 28.06
C ASP A 379 -2.95 -11.24 28.47
N LEU A 380 -3.93 -11.11 27.57
CA LEU A 380 -5.22 -10.49 27.86
C LEU A 380 -6.09 -11.42 28.73
N ILE A 381 -5.98 -11.31 30.05
CA ILE A 381 -6.80 -12.04 31.01
C ILE A 381 -8.22 -11.42 31.00
N PRO A 382 -9.31 -12.20 30.79
CA PRO A 382 -10.67 -11.67 30.96
C PRO A 382 -10.83 -11.14 32.39
N PRO A 383 -11.56 -10.03 32.62
CA PRO A 383 -11.88 -9.64 33.98
C PRO A 383 -12.53 -10.84 34.71
N PRO A 384 -12.18 -11.09 35.98
CA PRO A 384 -12.80 -12.17 36.74
C PRO A 384 -14.31 -12.01 36.68
N ALA A 385 -15.03 -13.12 36.53
CA ALA A 385 -16.48 -13.09 36.53
C ALA A 385 -16.96 -12.34 37.79
N PRO A 386 -17.98 -11.47 37.69
CA PRO A 386 -18.52 -10.81 38.87
C PRO A 386 -18.84 -11.86 39.93
N VAL A 387 -18.58 -11.52 41.20
CA VAL A 387 -18.87 -12.39 42.34
C VAL A 387 -20.30 -12.89 42.19
N ALA A 388 -20.49 -14.21 42.21
CA ALA A 388 -21.80 -14.80 42.05
C ALA A 388 -22.76 -14.16 43.08
N PRO A 389 -23.94 -13.68 42.67
CA PRO A 389 -24.91 -13.18 43.62
C PRO A 389 -25.27 -14.29 44.62
N VAL A 390 -25.59 -13.88 45.84
CA VAL A 390 -25.93 -14.75 46.96
C VAL A 390 -26.92 -15.84 46.50
N PRO A 391 -26.70 -17.12 46.85
CA PRO A 391 -27.59 -18.21 46.44
C PRO A 391 -29.05 -17.87 46.78
N GLY A 392 -29.91 -17.71 45.76
CA GLY A 392 -31.33 -17.37 45.95
C GLY A 392 -31.94 -16.38 44.94
N SER A 393 -31.16 -15.64 44.14
CA SER A 393 -31.69 -14.84 43.02
C SER A 393 -31.52 -15.59 41.69
N GLY A 394 -32.57 -16.26 41.22
CA GLY A 394 -32.56 -17.11 40.01
C GLY A 394 -32.19 -16.36 38.73
N SER A 395 -32.02 -16.97 37.56
CA SER A 395 -31.99 -18.37 37.07
C SER A 395 -31.45 -18.30 35.64
N PHE A 396 -30.54 -19.18 35.20
CA PHE A 396 -30.47 -19.84 33.87
C PHE A 396 -29.21 -20.72 33.81
N ALA A 397 -29.38 -21.97 33.38
CA ALA A 397 -28.36 -23.00 33.36
C ALA A 397 -27.23 -22.73 32.34
N ARG A 398 -25.97 -23.02 32.71
CA ARG A 398 -24.84 -23.14 31.78
C ARG A 398 -24.76 -24.59 31.22
N PRO A 399 -24.40 -24.81 29.95
CA PRO A 399 -23.93 -26.10 29.51
C PRO A 399 -22.55 -26.39 30.12
N VAL A 400 -22.39 -27.56 30.72
CA VAL A 400 -21.10 -28.10 31.17
C VAL A 400 -20.35 -28.64 29.95
N ARG A 401 -19.23 -28.02 29.56
CA ARG A 401 -18.19 -28.69 28.74
C ARG A 401 -17.07 -29.15 29.66
N LYS A 402 -16.79 -30.45 29.63
CA LYS A 402 -15.67 -31.10 30.32
C LYS A 402 -14.34 -30.54 29.74
N PRO A 403 -13.35 -30.13 30.55
CA PRO A 403 -12.04 -29.79 30.02
C PRO A 403 -11.37 -31.06 29.45
N LEU A 404 -10.68 -30.90 28.32
CA LEU A 404 -9.74 -31.91 27.83
C LEU A 404 -8.55 -32.02 28.80
N PRO A 405 -7.97 -33.22 28.99
CA PRO A 405 -6.81 -33.38 29.86
C PRO A 405 -5.61 -32.59 29.32
N ALA A 406 -4.80 -32.06 30.25
CA ALA A 406 -3.58 -31.33 29.92
C ALA A 406 -2.61 -32.23 29.11
N LEU A 407 -1.99 -31.64 28.09
CA LEU A 407 -0.94 -32.32 27.34
C LEU A 407 0.27 -32.63 28.26
N PRO A 408 0.95 -33.76 28.07
CA PRO A 408 2.18 -34.08 28.80
C PRO A 408 3.20 -32.95 28.65
N VAL A 409 3.84 -32.61 29.78
CA VAL A 409 4.76 -31.46 29.98
C VAL A 409 5.89 -31.40 28.93
N GLU A 410 6.21 -32.54 28.31
CA GLU A 410 7.26 -32.73 27.31
C GLU A 410 7.00 -32.00 25.97
N ARG A 411 5.77 -31.53 25.71
CA ARG A 411 5.41 -30.76 24.49
C ARG A 411 5.06 -29.29 24.74
N GLY A 412 5.42 -28.75 25.91
CA GLY A 412 5.25 -27.32 26.21
C GLY A 412 6.26 -26.40 25.48
N PRO A 413 6.03 -25.08 25.45
CA PRO A 413 7.00 -24.14 24.90
C PRO A 413 8.33 -24.20 25.68
N ARG A 414 9.46 -24.13 24.97
CA ARG A 414 10.78 -24.02 25.58
C ARG A 414 11.06 -22.56 25.92
N CYS A 415 11.45 -22.32 27.17
CA CYS A 415 11.85 -21.00 27.63
C CYS A 415 13.07 -20.51 26.84
N GLY A 416 12.95 -19.41 26.11
CA GLY A 416 14.06 -18.84 25.33
C GLY A 416 15.26 -18.35 26.17
N ARG A 417 15.17 -18.37 27.51
CA ARG A 417 16.24 -17.92 28.42
C ARG A 417 16.95 -19.05 29.16
N CYS A 418 16.25 -20.09 29.61
CA CYS A 418 16.86 -21.22 30.32
C CYS A 418 16.70 -22.56 29.60
N LEU A 419 16.05 -22.57 28.42
CA LEU A 419 15.81 -23.72 27.56
C LEU A 419 15.00 -24.87 28.19
N GLN A 420 14.47 -24.66 29.40
CA GLN A 420 13.57 -25.60 30.07
C GLN A 420 12.18 -25.56 29.43
N VAL A 421 11.56 -26.74 29.35
CA VAL A 421 10.21 -26.92 28.79
C VAL A 421 9.18 -26.51 29.86
N GLY A 422 8.12 -25.82 29.45
CA GLY A 422 6.95 -25.59 30.31
C GLY A 422 6.75 -24.16 30.81
N HIS A 423 7.56 -23.19 30.37
CA HIS A 423 7.33 -21.76 30.66
C HIS A 423 7.99 -20.84 29.61
N TRP A 424 7.52 -19.60 29.53
CA TRP A 424 8.07 -18.57 28.62
C TRP A 424 9.18 -17.74 29.29
N ALA A 425 10.00 -17.06 28.49
CA ALA A 425 11.13 -16.26 28.98
C ALA A 425 10.72 -15.13 29.96
N SER A 426 9.50 -14.62 29.83
CA SER A 426 8.92 -13.59 30.71
C SER A 426 8.67 -14.07 32.15
N ALA A 427 8.38 -15.37 32.32
CA ALA A 427 8.15 -16.03 33.60
C ALA A 427 9.37 -16.87 34.03
N CYS A 428 10.55 -16.63 33.45
CA CYS A 428 11.73 -17.42 33.74
C CYS A 428 12.17 -17.23 35.21
N PRO A 429 12.31 -18.29 36.02
CA PRO A 429 12.76 -18.19 37.40
C PRO A 429 14.15 -17.55 37.57
N ARG A 430 14.95 -17.56 36.50
CA ARG A 430 16.28 -16.91 36.46
C ARG A 430 16.22 -15.40 36.24
N ARG A 431 15.04 -14.78 36.19
CA ARG A 431 14.86 -13.34 35.94
C ARG A 431 15.24 -12.46 37.14
N GLY A 432 15.40 -13.04 38.34
CA GLY A 432 15.67 -12.31 39.59
C GLY A 432 17.13 -12.16 40.02
N GLY A 433 18.11 -12.53 39.20
CA GLY A 433 19.52 -12.29 39.50
C GLY A 433 20.00 -10.97 38.87
N VAL A 434 20.38 -10.01 39.72
CA VAL A 434 20.96 -8.69 39.43
C VAL A 434 19.97 -7.51 39.42
N GLY A 435 19.92 -6.81 40.56
CA GLY A 435 19.68 -5.36 40.70
C GLY A 435 18.25 -4.82 40.50
N ARG A 436 17.49 -4.68 41.59
CA ARG A 436 16.30 -3.80 41.65
C ARG A 436 16.74 -2.34 41.50
N VAL A 437 16.07 -1.59 40.63
CA VAL A 437 15.94 -0.13 40.75
C VAL A 437 14.49 0.10 41.19
N ASP A 438 14.30 0.76 42.33
CA ASP A 438 12.99 0.98 42.92
C ASP A 438 12.11 1.91 42.06
N PRO A 439 10.78 1.71 42.04
CA PRO A 439 9.86 2.59 41.35
C PRO A 439 9.71 3.92 42.10
N VAL A 440 9.80 5.03 41.36
CA VAL A 440 9.41 6.36 41.84
C VAL A 440 7.90 6.51 41.68
N ASP A 441 7.20 6.87 42.76
CA ASP A 441 5.77 7.17 42.76
C ASP A 441 5.45 8.48 42.03
N PRO A 442 4.32 8.56 41.30
CA PRO A 442 3.96 9.75 40.53
C PRO A 442 3.32 10.85 41.39
N VAL A 443 3.74 12.10 41.14
CA VAL A 443 2.93 13.31 41.34
C VAL A 443 2.31 13.69 40.00
#